data_AF-A0A520QB20-F1
#
_entry.id   AF-A0A520QB20-F1
#
_cell.length_a   1.000
_cell.length_b   1.000
_cell.length_c   1.000
_cell.angle_alpha   90.00
_cell.angle_beta   90.00
_cell.angle_gamma   90.00
#
_symmetry.space_group_name_H-M   'P 1'
#
loop_
_entity.id
_entity.type
_entity.pdbx_description
1 polymer ?
#
loop_
_entity_poly.entity_id
_entity_poly.type
_entity_poly.pdbx_seq_one_letter_code
_entity_poly.pdbx_strand_id
1 'polypeptide(L)'
;MELEDHVGDIIAKARKGLGINPSQAAEAANLNLINYSQLEEDGNIEPATNIIELCKLLGLTSKKLSLIASGWSPILNLSKYKNIQQISTTESMEVHCYLAWDEETLEAALFDTGWSHEPILELIKKYDLNLKHLFITHTHHDHIAALIPIRKQFPKLELHSSSPNAPERQKNNPKKIIKVGDIQISSRETPGHADDGATYVLNNFHDNVTKIAIVGDAIFAGSMGGAPKHFKLAREKVQSEILSLPMETILCPGHGPTTTVGEEQNANPFFEF
;
A
#
# COMPACT_ATOMS: atom_id res chain seq x y z
N MET A 1 0.43 -3.96 16.25
CA MET A 1 -0.46 -3.43 15.20
C MET A 1 -0.98 -4.63 14.44
N GLU A 2 -2.26 -4.64 14.09
CA GLU A 2 -2.84 -5.71 13.27
C GLU A 2 -2.38 -5.52 11.82
N LEU A 3 -2.11 -6.61 11.10
CA LEU A 3 -1.80 -6.56 9.67
C LEU A 3 -3.10 -6.44 8.87
N GLU A 4 -3.02 -5.91 7.65
CA GLU A 4 -4.17 -5.90 6.73
C GLU A 4 -4.61 -7.31 6.37
N ASP A 5 -3.64 -8.17 6.04
CA ASP A 5 -3.90 -9.52 5.56
C ASP A 5 -3.41 -10.55 6.58
N HIS A 6 -4.26 -11.55 6.84
CA HIS A 6 -3.80 -12.77 7.49
C HIS A 6 -3.24 -13.77 6.46
N VAL A 7 -2.73 -14.89 6.95
CA VAL A 7 -2.13 -15.95 6.11
C VAL A 7 -3.10 -16.45 5.03
N GLY A 8 -4.40 -16.55 5.37
CA GLY A 8 -5.45 -17.01 4.48
C GLY A 8 -5.64 -16.07 3.29
N ASP A 9 -5.66 -14.76 3.54
CA ASP A 9 -5.69 -13.75 2.48
C ASP A 9 -4.48 -13.84 1.55
N ILE A 10 -3.27 -13.98 2.11
CA ILE A 10 -2.02 -14.11 1.34
C ILE A 10 -2.09 -15.32 0.39
N ILE A 11 -2.52 -16.48 0.92
CA ILE A 11 -2.72 -17.71 0.15
C ILE A 11 -3.78 -17.49 -0.93
N ALA A 12 -4.94 -16.93 -0.57
CA ALA A 12 -6.05 -16.71 -1.47
C ALA A 12 -5.69 -15.74 -2.60
N LYS A 13 -4.96 -14.64 -2.30
CA LYS A 13 -4.47 -13.66 -3.27
C LYS A 13 -3.53 -14.30 -4.29
N ALA A 14 -2.56 -15.09 -3.82
CA ALA A 14 -1.65 -15.83 -4.69
C ALA A 14 -2.38 -16.84 -5.56
N ARG A 15 -3.27 -17.66 -4.96
CA ARG A 15 -4.05 -18.68 -5.67
C ARG A 15 -4.94 -18.07 -6.75
N LYS A 16 -5.73 -17.05 -6.39
CA LYS A 16 -6.62 -16.34 -7.32
C LYS A 16 -5.81 -15.68 -8.44
N GLY A 17 -4.67 -15.06 -8.11
CA GLY A 17 -3.77 -14.43 -9.07
C GLY A 17 -3.12 -15.39 -10.07
N LEU A 18 -2.88 -16.65 -9.67
CA LEU A 18 -2.35 -17.71 -10.53
C LEU A 18 -3.44 -18.52 -11.26
N GLY A 19 -4.72 -18.26 -10.98
CA GLY A 19 -5.83 -19.03 -11.53
C GLY A 19 -5.86 -20.48 -11.04
N ILE A 20 -5.29 -20.76 -9.87
CA ILE A 20 -5.19 -22.11 -9.30
C ILE A 20 -6.52 -22.47 -8.63
N ASN A 21 -7.04 -23.66 -8.91
CA ASN A 21 -8.29 -24.12 -8.31
C ASN A 21 -8.08 -24.49 -6.83
N PRO A 22 -9.07 -24.25 -5.95
CA PRO A 22 -8.98 -24.66 -4.54
C PRO A 22 -8.63 -26.14 -4.34
N SER A 23 -9.07 -27.03 -5.21
CA SER A 23 -8.74 -28.47 -5.13
C SER A 23 -7.25 -28.76 -5.32
N GLN A 24 -6.59 -28.06 -6.24
CA GLN A 24 -5.15 -28.22 -6.48
C GLN A 24 -4.33 -27.69 -5.30
N ALA A 25 -4.78 -26.58 -4.72
CA ALA A 25 -4.15 -26.01 -3.55
C ALA A 25 -4.38 -26.87 -2.29
N ALA A 26 -5.58 -27.43 -2.11
CA ALA A 26 -5.88 -28.39 -1.04
C ALA A 26 -5.01 -29.65 -1.15
N GLU A 27 -4.85 -30.20 -2.35
CA GLU A 27 -3.96 -31.33 -2.61
C GLU A 27 -2.50 -31.01 -2.24
N ALA A 28 -1.97 -29.87 -2.69
CA ALA A 28 -0.61 -29.43 -2.35
C ALA A 28 -0.42 -29.18 -0.85
N ALA A 29 -1.46 -28.69 -0.16
CA ALA A 29 -1.48 -28.46 1.27
C ALA A 29 -1.66 -29.75 2.09
N ASN A 30 -1.91 -30.90 1.46
CA ASN A 30 -2.32 -32.15 2.13
C ASN A 30 -3.58 -31.95 3.02
N LEU A 31 -4.56 -31.19 2.49
CA LEU A 31 -5.83 -30.90 3.14
C LEU A 31 -7.00 -31.40 2.28
N ASN A 32 -8.12 -31.71 2.91
CA ASN A 32 -9.38 -31.82 2.19
C ASN A 32 -9.89 -30.41 1.81
N LEU A 33 -10.86 -30.32 0.88
CA LEU A 33 -11.39 -29.03 0.42
C LEU A 33 -12.02 -28.16 1.53
N ILE A 34 -12.62 -28.79 2.54
CA ILE A 34 -13.25 -28.07 3.66
C ILE A 34 -12.18 -27.40 4.52
N ASN A 35 -11.17 -28.15 4.95
CA ASN A 35 -10.05 -27.62 5.74
C ASN A 35 -9.24 -26.59 4.94
N TYR A 36 -9.07 -26.77 3.64
CA TYR A 36 -8.41 -25.76 2.80
C TYR A 36 -9.23 -24.47 2.70
N SER A 37 -10.56 -24.57 2.56
CA SER A 37 -11.43 -23.40 2.51
C SER A 37 -11.37 -22.64 3.84
N GLN A 38 -11.36 -23.37 4.96
CA GLN A 38 -11.18 -22.80 6.30
C GLN A 38 -9.82 -22.08 6.42
N LEU A 39 -8.72 -22.68 5.93
CA LEU A 39 -7.40 -22.04 5.91
C LEU A 39 -7.40 -20.69 5.15
N GLU A 40 -8.07 -20.60 4.00
CA GLU A 40 -8.20 -19.32 3.29
C GLU A 40 -9.08 -18.31 4.04
N GLU A 41 -10.08 -18.78 4.79
CA GLU A 41 -11.03 -17.95 5.53
C GLU A 41 -10.45 -17.39 6.84
N ASP A 42 -9.68 -18.17 7.59
CA ASP A 42 -9.19 -17.78 8.92
C ASP A 42 -7.67 -17.71 9.05
N GLY A 43 -6.91 -18.20 8.06
CA GLY A 43 -5.45 -18.22 8.07
C GLY A 43 -4.81 -19.20 9.05
N ASN A 44 -5.58 -20.08 9.70
CA ASN A 44 -5.07 -21.04 10.66
C ASN A 44 -4.36 -22.20 9.94
N ILE A 45 -3.04 -22.28 10.09
CA ILE A 45 -2.25 -23.39 9.55
C ILE A 45 -2.30 -24.57 10.53
N GLU A 46 -3.07 -25.61 10.20
CA GLU A 46 -3.08 -26.87 10.96
C GLU A 46 -1.69 -27.54 10.94
N PRO A 47 -1.24 -28.22 12.02
CA PRO A 47 0.08 -28.85 12.07
C PRO A 47 0.37 -29.88 10.96
N ALA A 48 -0.67 -30.50 10.40
CA ALA A 48 -0.55 -31.47 9.31
C ALA A 48 -0.46 -30.82 7.91
N THR A 49 -0.64 -29.50 7.81
CA THR A 49 -0.63 -28.77 6.55
C THR A 49 0.77 -28.81 5.92
N ASN A 50 0.85 -29.28 4.68
CA ASN A 50 2.07 -29.22 3.89
C ASN A 50 2.28 -27.82 3.32
N ILE A 51 2.68 -26.87 4.18
CA ILE A 51 2.86 -25.47 3.81
C ILE A 51 3.95 -25.27 2.76
N ILE A 52 4.95 -26.17 2.70
CA ILE A 52 6.07 -26.08 1.76
C ILE A 52 5.60 -26.31 0.33
N GLU A 53 4.87 -27.40 0.07
CA GLU A 53 4.36 -27.68 -1.28
C GLU A 53 3.24 -26.70 -1.68
N LEU A 54 2.40 -26.27 -0.73
CA LEU A 54 1.43 -25.20 -1.00
C LEU A 54 2.12 -23.90 -1.44
N CYS A 55 3.09 -23.42 -0.68
CA CYS A 55 3.83 -22.19 -1.03
C CYS A 55 4.56 -22.31 -2.37
N LYS A 56 5.16 -23.47 -2.66
CA LYS A 56 5.81 -23.74 -3.94
C LYS A 56 4.82 -23.67 -5.10
N LEU A 57 3.63 -24.25 -4.96
CA LEU A 57 2.56 -24.15 -5.95
C LEU A 57 2.12 -22.70 -6.17
N LEU A 58 2.06 -21.90 -5.09
CA LEU A 58 1.60 -20.52 -5.10
C LEU A 58 2.70 -19.49 -5.41
N GLY A 59 3.95 -19.93 -5.59
CA GLY A 59 5.10 -19.04 -5.79
C GLY A 59 5.32 -18.08 -4.62
N LEU A 60 5.07 -18.55 -3.40
CA LEU A 60 5.28 -17.87 -2.12
C LEU A 60 6.51 -18.44 -1.40
N THR A 61 7.15 -17.63 -0.56
CA THR A 61 8.25 -18.08 0.29
C THR A 61 7.70 -18.68 1.59
N SER A 62 7.79 -20.01 1.75
CA SER A 62 7.21 -20.72 2.91
C SER A 62 7.72 -20.22 4.26
N LYS A 63 9.03 -19.95 4.39
CA LYS A 63 9.63 -19.41 5.62
C LYS A 63 9.04 -18.04 6.01
N LYS A 64 8.80 -17.18 5.02
CA LYS A 64 8.22 -15.84 5.23
C LYS A 64 6.73 -15.94 5.58
N LEU A 65 5.99 -16.83 4.92
CA LEU A 65 4.60 -17.09 5.27
C LEU A 65 4.47 -17.64 6.70
N SER A 66 5.35 -18.54 7.11
CA SER A 66 5.41 -19.03 8.50
C SER A 66 5.81 -17.94 9.49
N LEU A 67 6.63 -16.97 9.09
CA LEU A 67 6.96 -15.81 9.91
C LEU A 67 5.71 -14.94 10.16
N ILE A 68 4.93 -14.65 9.13
CA ILE A 68 3.62 -13.96 9.27
C ILE A 68 2.70 -14.74 10.21
N ALA A 69 2.57 -16.06 9.98
CA ALA A 69 1.74 -16.95 10.82
C ALA A 69 2.17 -16.98 12.30
N SER A 70 3.44 -16.68 12.59
CA SER A 70 3.96 -16.61 13.96
C SER A 70 3.74 -15.26 14.66
N GLY A 71 3.01 -14.34 14.04
CA GLY A 71 2.68 -13.03 14.61
C GLY A 71 3.69 -11.94 14.30
N TRP A 72 4.40 -12.03 13.18
CA TRP A 72 5.26 -10.93 12.72
C TRP A 72 4.42 -9.66 12.50
N SER A 73 5.00 -8.51 12.87
CA SER A 73 4.46 -7.19 12.55
C SER A 73 5.61 -6.20 12.37
N PRO A 74 5.43 -5.16 11.54
CA PRO A 74 6.45 -4.12 11.37
C PRO A 74 6.63 -3.33 12.67
N ILE A 75 7.86 -2.84 12.89
CA ILE A 75 8.26 -2.14 14.12
C ILE A 75 8.18 -0.62 13.93
N LEU A 76 8.06 -0.16 12.68
CA LEU A 76 8.00 1.26 12.34
C LEU A 76 6.82 1.96 13.02
N ASN A 77 7.06 3.18 13.49
CA ASN A 77 6.01 4.07 13.98
C ASN A 77 6.13 5.42 13.26
N LEU A 78 5.22 5.67 12.31
CA LEU A 78 5.21 6.89 11.50
C LEU A 78 4.99 8.16 12.34
N SER A 79 4.30 8.09 13.48
CA SER A 79 4.04 9.26 14.34
C SER A 79 5.29 9.91 14.94
N LYS A 80 6.45 9.25 14.82
CA LYS A 80 7.75 9.85 15.19
C LYS A 80 8.14 11.00 14.26
N TYR A 81 7.60 11.04 13.05
CA TYR A 81 7.87 12.07 12.06
C TYR A 81 6.79 13.13 12.16
N LYS A 82 7.18 14.36 12.47
CA LYS A 82 6.23 15.44 12.76
C LYS A 82 5.46 15.88 11.53
N ASN A 83 6.13 15.89 10.38
CA ASN A 83 5.67 16.53 9.16
C ASN A 83 5.01 15.57 8.15
N ILE A 84 4.61 14.39 8.62
CA ILE A 84 3.67 13.49 7.96
C ILE A 84 2.69 12.93 8.98
N GLN A 85 1.43 12.80 8.59
CA GLN A 85 0.39 12.17 9.41
C GLN A 85 -0.37 11.16 8.57
N GLN A 86 -0.53 9.95 9.11
CA GLN A 86 -1.49 8.98 8.63
C GLN A 86 -2.87 9.34 9.19
N ILE A 87 -3.87 9.28 8.33
CA ILE A 87 -5.27 9.54 8.66
C ILE A 87 -6.06 8.29 8.28
N SER A 88 -6.56 7.58 9.28
CA SER A 88 -7.44 6.43 9.07
C SER A 88 -8.89 6.88 9.08
N THR A 89 -9.65 6.42 8.10
CA THR A 89 -11.10 6.57 8.04
C THR A 89 -11.72 5.21 7.79
N THR A 90 -12.90 4.96 8.36
CA THR A 90 -13.54 3.65 8.30
C THR A 90 -15.00 3.78 7.90
N GLU A 91 -15.39 3.02 6.88
CA GLU A 91 -16.80 2.75 6.56
C GLU A 91 -17.01 1.23 6.49
N SER A 92 -16.96 0.63 5.30
CA SER A 92 -17.00 -0.82 5.12
C SER A 92 -15.67 -1.51 5.45
N MET A 93 -14.57 -0.77 5.29
CA MET A 93 -13.20 -1.13 5.66
C MET A 93 -12.46 0.12 6.12
N GLU A 94 -11.42 -0.05 6.93
CA GLU A 94 -10.51 1.04 7.28
C GLU A 94 -9.58 1.31 6.09
N VAL A 95 -9.35 2.57 5.75
CA VAL A 95 -8.41 3.00 4.70
C VAL A 95 -7.60 4.19 5.21
N HIS A 96 -6.39 4.32 4.72
CA HIS A 96 -5.43 5.35 5.08
C HIS A 96 -5.24 6.35 3.95
N CYS A 97 -5.28 7.62 4.30
CA CYS A 97 -4.68 8.68 3.51
C CYS A 97 -3.54 9.34 4.31
N TYR A 98 -2.69 10.07 3.61
CA TYR A 98 -1.50 10.66 4.22
C TYR A 98 -1.42 12.15 3.93
N LEU A 99 -1.15 12.94 4.96
CA LEU A 99 -0.90 14.37 4.83
C LEU A 99 0.56 14.63 5.19
N ALA A 100 1.35 15.09 4.22
CA ALA A 100 2.75 15.47 4.41
C ALA A 100 2.94 16.96 4.10
N TRP A 101 3.83 17.62 4.83
CA TRP A 101 4.09 19.04 4.64
C TRP A 101 5.54 19.41 4.93
N ASP A 102 5.91 20.55 4.40
CA ASP A 102 7.19 21.20 4.67
C ASP A 102 7.06 22.10 5.90
N GLU A 103 7.93 21.92 6.90
CA GLU A 103 7.79 22.62 8.20
C GLU A 103 8.11 24.12 8.12
N GLU A 104 8.88 24.55 7.12
CA GLU A 104 9.28 25.95 6.97
C GLU A 104 8.23 26.76 6.21
N THR A 105 7.74 26.22 5.09
CA THR A 105 6.79 26.90 4.19
C THR A 105 5.33 26.61 4.52
N LEU A 106 5.07 25.55 5.30
CA LEU A 106 3.73 24.99 5.58
C LEU A 106 2.97 24.55 4.32
N GLU A 107 3.65 24.44 3.17
CA GLU A 107 3.06 23.82 1.98
C GLU A 107 2.82 22.34 2.24
N ALA A 108 1.64 21.85 1.84
CA ALA A 108 1.23 20.47 2.11
C ALA A 108 0.77 19.74 0.85
N ALA A 109 0.96 18.42 0.89
CA ALA A 109 0.46 17.45 -0.05
C ALA A 109 -0.37 16.39 0.68
N LEU A 110 -1.55 16.12 0.11
CA LEU A 110 -2.42 15.03 0.52
C LEU A 110 -2.27 13.86 -0.47
N PHE A 111 -2.25 12.64 0.05
CA PHE A 111 -2.19 11.41 -0.72
C PHE A 111 -3.40 10.55 -0.40
N ASP A 112 -4.23 10.31 -1.41
CA ASP A 112 -5.58 9.77 -1.29
C ASP A 112 -6.47 10.58 -0.35
N THR A 113 -7.74 10.21 -0.24
CA THR A 113 -8.72 11.00 0.52
C THR A 113 -9.46 10.22 1.59
N GLY A 114 -9.42 8.89 1.52
CA GLY A 114 -10.22 8.04 2.38
C GLY A 114 -11.73 8.26 2.22
N TRP A 115 -12.48 7.79 3.21
CA TRP A 115 -13.94 7.86 3.26
C TRP A 115 -14.48 9.24 3.64
N SER A 116 -13.73 10.03 4.41
CA SER A 116 -14.20 11.26 5.03
C SER A 116 -13.15 12.35 4.96
N HIS A 117 -13.58 13.58 4.63
CA HIS A 117 -12.68 14.73 4.50
C HIS A 117 -12.46 15.47 5.82
N GLU A 118 -13.31 15.24 6.83
CA GLU A 118 -13.31 15.98 8.08
C GLU A 118 -11.98 15.87 8.84
N PRO A 119 -11.40 14.67 9.07
CA PRO A 119 -10.11 14.56 9.77
C PRO A 119 -8.96 15.25 9.01
N ILE A 120 -9.01 15.24 7.67
CA ILE A 120 -8.04 15.94 6.83
C ILE A 120 -8.12 17.45 7.06
N LEU A 121 -9.33 18.02 7.02
CA LEU A 121 -9.55 19.46 7.24
C LEU A 121 -9.15 19.89 8.66
N GLU A 122 -9.40 19.04 9.65
CA GLU A 122 -8.98 19.28 11.04
C GLU A 122 -7.47 19.40 11.17
N LEU A 123 -6.70 18.50 10.54
CA LEU A 123 -5.24 18.55 10.58
C LEU A 123 -4.68 19.74 9.79
N ILE A 124 -5.24 20.03 8.61
CA ILE A 124 -4.87 21.22 7.83
C ILE A 124 -5.06 22.48 8.68
N LYS A 125 -6.20 22.61 9.37
CA LYS A 125 -6.46 23.76 10.24
C LYS A 125 -5.56 23.76 11.48
N LYS A 126 -5.33 22.61 12.11
CA LYS A 126 -4.53 22.47 13.33
C LYS A 126 -3.09 22.96 13.14
N TYR A 127 -2.49 22.66 11.99
CA TYR A 127 -1.10 23.00 11.68
C TYR A 127 -0.98 24.21 10.73
N ASP A 128 -2.08 24.90 10.44
CA ASP A 128 -2.15 26.06 9.53
C ASP A 128 -1.52 25.79 8.14
N LEU A 129 -1.86 24.63 7.57
CA LEU A 129 -1.22 24.13 6.35
C LEU A 129 -1.82 24.74 5.09
N ASN A 130 -0.95 24.98 4.12
CA ASN A 130 -1.28 25.43 2.78
C ASN A 130 -1.33 24.24 1.82
N LEU A 131 -2.48 23.56 1.76
CA LEU A 131 -2.65 22.40 0.88
C LEU A 131 -2.56 22.80 -0.60
N LYS A 132 -1.51 22.35 -1.29
CA LYS A 132 -1.21 22.65 -2.69
C LYS A 132 -1.55 21.52 -3.65
N HIS A 133 -1.30 20.29 -3.21
CA HIS A 133 -1.35 19.12 -4.08
C HIS A 133 -2.18 17.98 -3.48
N LEU A 134 -2.89 17.26 -4.33
CA LEU A 134 -3.54 15.99 -4.04
C LEU A 134 -3.04 14.93 -5.01
N PHE A 135 -2.43 13.89 -4.49
CA PHE A 135 -1.92 12.75 -5.23
C PHE A 135 -2.85 11.56 -5.01
N ILE A 136 -3.32 10.92 -6.07
CA ILE A 136 -4.20 9.75 -5.99
C ILE A 136 -3.40 8.52 -6.39
N THR A 137 -3.26 7.54 -5.49
CA THR A 137 -2.53 6.30 -5.76
C THR A 137 -3.28 5.45 -6.77
N HIS A 138 -4.60 5.35 -6.67
CA HIS A 138 -5.47 4.70 -7.65
C HIS A 138 -6.95 5.08 -7.41
N THR A 139 -7.85 4.70 -8.33
CA THR A 139 -9.24 5.18 -8.33
C THR A 139 -10.27 4.25 -7.68
N HIS A 140 -9.85 3.31 -6.83
CA HIS A 140 -10.80 2.60 -5.98
C HIS A 140 -11.52 3.55 -5.02
N HIS A 141 -12.76 3.20 -4.70
CA HIS A 141 -13.72 4.15 -4.14
C HIS A 141 -13.28 4.69 -2.78
N ASP A 142 -12.80 3.81 -1.92
CA ASP A 142 -12.26 4.08 -0.59
C ASP A 142 -11.08 5.07 -0.62
N HIS A 143 -10.26 5.06 -1.67
CA HIS A 143 -9.16 6.01 -1.84
C HIS A 143 -9.61 7.40 -2.29
N ILE A 144 -10.77 7.53 -2.95
CA ILE A 144 -11.23 8.78 -3.58
C ILE A 144 -12.59 9.28 -3.08
N ALA A 145 -13.21 8.64 -2.08
CA ALA A 145 -14.57 8.94 -1.66
C ALA A 145 -14.74 10.40 -1.21
N ALA A 146 -13.74 10.96 -0.53
CA ALA A 146 -13.69 12.35 -0.09
C ALA A 146 -13.13 13.35 -1.15
N LEU A 147 -12.83 12.92 -2.38
CA LEU A 147 -12.24 13.78 -3.42
C LEU A 147 -13.08 15.01 -3.76
N ILE A 148 -14.39 14.84 -3.99
CA ILE A 148 -15.28 15.94 -4.37
C ILE A 148 -15.36 17.02 -3.28
N PRO A 149 -15.67 16.70 -2.01
CA PRO A 149 -15.74 17.72 -0.97
C PRO A 149 -14.39 18.40 -0.71
N ILE A 150 -13.26 17.68 -0.77
CA ILE A 150 -11.92 18.29 -0.63
C ILE A 150 -11.68 19.32 -1.75
N ARG A 151 -11.97 18.97 -3.01
CA ARG A 151 -11.79 19.90 -4.14
C ARG A 151 -12.71 21.11 -4.08
N LYS A 152 -13.88 20.99 -3.44
CA LYS A 152 -14.78 22.12 -3.19
C LYS A 152 -14.17 23.11 -2.19
N GLN A 153 -13.48 22.62 -1.16
CA GLN A 153 -12.78 23.44 -0.18
C GLN A 153 -11.49 24.06 -0.75
N PHE A 154 -10.77 23.31 -1.60
CA PHE A 154 -9.52 23.75 -2.21
C PHE A 154 -9.63 23.77 -3.75
N PRO A 155 -10.30 24.77 -4.35
CA PRO A 155 -10.56 24.79 -5.79
C PRO A 155 -9.30 24.98 -6.65
N LYS A 156 -8.19 25.44 -6.05
CA LYS A 156 -6.89 25.61 -6.71
C LYS A 156 -5.96 24.40 -6.56
N LEU A 157 -6.41 23.34 -5.88
CA LEU A 157 -5.63 22.13 -5.63
C LEU A 157 -5.19 21.49 -6.95
N GLU A 158 -3.91 21.22 -7.07
CA GLU A 158 -3.36 20.48 -8.20
C GLU A 158 -3.49 18.98 -7.92
N LEU A 159 -4.21 18.28 -8.80
CA LEU A 159 -4.42 16.85 -8.72
C LEU A 159 -3.37 16.12 -9.55
N HIS A 160 -2.84 15.02 -9.04
CA HIS A 160 -1.91 14.12 -9.72
C HIS A 160 -2.43 12.69 -9.63
N SER A 161 -2.55 12.00 -10.77
CA SER A 161 -3.07 10.63 -10.83
C SER A 161 -2.61 9.93 -12.12
N SER A 162 -2.54 8.61 -12.10
CA SER A 162 -2.34 7.79 -13.29
C SER A 162 -3.64 7.35 -13.96
N SER A 163 -4.79 7.83 -13.46
CA SER A 163 -6.10 7.49 -14.03
C SER A 163 -6.14 7.81 -15.53
N PRO A 164 -6.58 6.86 -16.40
CA PRO A 164 -6.64 7.10 -17.84
C PRO A 164 -7.61 8.23 -18.21
N ASN A 165 -8.58 8.51 -17.34
CA ASN A 165 -9.58 9.55 -17.51
C ASN A 165 -9.16 10.92 -16.93
N ALA A 166 -7.99 11.01 -16.31
CA ALA A 166 -7.49 12.27 -15.78
C ALA A 166 -7.17 13.26 -16.94
N PRO A 167 -7.55 14.55 -16.81
CA PRO A 167 -7.06 15.61 -17.68
C PRO A 167 -5.53 15.60 -17.78
N GLU A 168 -4.96 15.92 -18.94
CA GLU A 168 -3.52 15.83 -19.18
C GLU A 168 -2.67 16.57 -18.13
N ARG A 169 -3.14 17.75 -17.67
CA ARG A 169 -2.47 18.53 -16.62
C ARG A 169 -2.44 17.86 -15.23
N GLN A 170 -3.25 16.83 -15.03
CA GLN A 170 -3.39 16.06 -13.79
C GLN A 170 -2.75 14.68 -13.89
N LYS A 171 -2.26 14.30 -15.08
CA LYS A 171 -1.60 13.01 -15.24
C LYS A 171 -0.22 13.04 -14.61
N ASN A 172 0.13 11.92 -13.99
CA ASN A 172 1.48 11.68 -13.52
C ASN A 172 2.49 11.75 -14.68
N ASN A 173 3.66 12.30 -14.37
CA ASN A 173 4.82 12.29 -15.26
C ASN A 173 6.04 11.86 -14.44
N PRO A 174 6.50 10.61 -14.57
CA PRO A 174 7.64 10.09 -13.80
C PRO A 174 8.95 10.86 -14.00
N LYS A 175 9.06 11.69 -15.05
CA LYS A 175 10.24 12.55 -15.29
C LYS A 175 10.16 13.92 -14.60
N LYS A 176 9.01 14.25 -14.01
CA LYS A 176 8.77 15.54 -13.36
C LYS A 176 8.78 15.35 -11.84
N ILE A 177 9.51 16.24 -11.17
CA ILE A 177 9.47 16.38 -9.72
C ILE A 177 8.45 17.46 -9.37
N ILE A 178 7.52 17.15 -8.47
CA ILE A 178 6.60 18.11 -7.86
C ILE A 178 7.20 18.55 -6.53
N LYS A 179 7.22 19.86 -6.27
CA LYS A 179 7.76 20.43 -5.03
C LYS A 179 6.63 20.84 -4.09
N VAL A 180 6.82 20.59 -2.81
CA VAL A 180 5.97 21.05 -1.70
C VAL A 180 6.94 21.64 -0.69
N GLY A 181 7.17 22.95 -0.72
CA GLY A 181 8.36 23.53 -0.09
C GLY A 181 9.64 22.85 -0.60
N ASP A 182 10.44 22.29 0.32
CA ASP A 182 11.66 21.55 0.00
C ASP A 182 11.45 20.05 -0.29
N ILE A 183 10.27 19.51 0.04
CA ILE A 183 9.91 18.12 -0.25
C ILE A 183 9.81 17.93 -1.76
N GLN A 184 10.48 16.88 -2.26
CA GLN A 184 10.48 16.50 -3.68
C GLN A 184 9.70 15.20 -3.89
N ILE A 185 8.61 15.29 -4.65
CA ILE A 185 7.71 14.19 -4.93
C ILE A 185 7.89 13.73 -6.37
N SER A 186 8.15 12.45 -6.56
CA SER A 186 8.20 11.78 -7.87
C SER A 186 7.19 10.64 -7.92
N SER A 187 6.61 10.39 -9.09
CA SER A 187 5.67 9.29 -9.33
C SER A 187 6.38 8.08 -9.95
N ARG A 188 5.94 6.88 -9.56
CA ARG A 188 6.29 5.60 -10.18
C ARG A 188 4.99 4.86 -10.50
N GLU A 189 4.89 4.30 -11.70
CA GLU A 189 3.70 3.56 -12.12
C GLU A 189 3.74 2.14 -11.55
N THR A 190 2.75 1.80 -10.73
CA THR A 190 2.62 0.50 -10.07
C THR A 190 1.29 -0.18 -10.42
N PRO A 191 0.99 -0.41 -11.72
CA PRO A 191 -0.22 -1.08 -12.13
C PRO A 191 -0.21 -2.55 -11.67
N GLY A 192 -1.39 -3.10 -11.39
CA GLY A 192 -1.54 -4.49 -11.00
C GLY A 192 -2.79 -4.73 -10.18
N HIS A 193 -2.80 -4.21 -8.94
CA HIS A 193 -4.01 -4.18 -8.12
C HIS A 193 -5.10 -3.34 -8.80
N ALA A 194 -4.71 -2.12 -9.20
CA ALA A 194 -5.49 -1.26 -10.08
C ALA A 194 -4.67 -0.96 -11.35
N ASP A 195 -5.34 -0.77 -12.48
CA ASP A 195 -4.70 -0.44 -13.76
C ASP A 195 -4.02 0.94 -13.73
N ASP A 196 -4.53 1.85 -12.89
CA ASP A 196 -4.02 3.19 -12.68
C ASP A 196 -3.22 3.34 -11.38
N GLY A 197 -2.69 2.24 -10.86
CA GLY A 197 -1.87 2.22 -9.65
C GLY A 197 -0.60 3.05 -9.79
N ALA A 198 -0.34 3.91 -8.80
CA ALA A 198 0.82 4.77 -8.71
C ALA A 198 1.39 4.80 -7.28
N THR A 199 2.71 4.84 -7.20
CA THR A 199 3.48 5.08 -5.97
C THR A 199 4.10 6.46 -6.01
N TYR A 200 4.00 7.21 -4.93
CA TYR A 200 4.62 8.54 -4.80
C TYR A 200 5.79 8.50 -3.83
N VAL A 201 6.99 8.81 -4.32
CA VAL A 201 8.22 8.82 -3.54
C VAL A 201 8.58 10.25 -3.14
N LEU A 202 8.57 10.50 -1.84
CA LEU A 202 8.95 11.75 -1.19
C LEU A 202 10.44 11.67 -0.82
N ASN A 203 11.20 12.65 -1.27
CA ASN A 203 12.60 12.88 -0.90
C ASN A 203 12.72 14.21 -0.15
N ASN A 204 13.88 14.43 0.47
CA ASN A 204 14.19 15.64 1.26
C ASN A 204 13.24 15.83 2.44
N PHE A 205 12.95 14.76 3.17
CA PHE A 205 12.28 14.89 4.46
C PHE A 205 13.31 15.32 5.51
N HIS A 206 12.98 16.31 6.35
CA HIS A 206 13.79 16.71 7.49
C HIS A 206 13.86 15.55 8.53
N ASP A 207 14.78 15.62 9.50
CA ASP A 207 15.01 14.59 10.55
C ASP A 207 15.64 13.24 10.12
N ASN A 208 16.55 13.25 9.13
CA ASN A 208 17.34 12.07 8.69
C ASN A 208 16.53 10.90 8.11
N VAL A 209 15.28 11.11 7.68
CA VAL A 209 14.55 10.13 6.87
C VAL A 209 15.01 10.23 5.43
N THR A 210 15.58 9.15 4.91
CA THR A 210 16.07 9.16 3.53
C THR A 210 14.92 9.33 2.54
N LYS A 211 13.86 8.50 2.64
CA LYS A 211 12.71 8.49 1.72
C LYS A 211 11.44 7.93 2.37
N ILE A 212 10.30 8.44 1.93
CA ILE A 212 8.97 7.87 2.19
C ILE A 212 8.32 7.55 0.84
N ALA A 213 7.63 6.42 0.74
CA ALA A 213 6.84 6.05 -0.43
C ALA A 213 5.38 5.82 -0.01
N ILE A 214 4.47 6.59 -0.59
CA ILE A 214 3.03 6.32 -0.49
C ILE A 214 2.68 5.32 -1.58
N VAL A 215 2.30 4.11 -1.19
CA VAL A 215 2.22 2.95 -2.09
C VAL A 215 0.79 2.51 -2.41
N GLY A 216 -0.21 3.13 -1.77
CA GLY A 216 -1.61 2.73 -1.89
C GLY A 216 -1.74 1.22 -1.66
N ASP A 217 -2.40 0.55 -2.60
CA ASP A 217 -2.69 -0.89 -2.50
C ASP A 217 -1.72 -1.74 -3.33
N ALA A 218 -0.58 -1.19 -3.74
CA ALA A 218 0.42 -1.97 -4.45
C ALA A 218 1.05 -3.04 -3.52
N ILE A 219 1.37 -2.65 -2.28
CA ILE A 219 1.99 -3.52 -1.26
C ILE A 219 1.45 -3.18 0.13
N PHE A 220 1.28 -4.19 0.97
CA PHE A 220 0.90 -4.07 2.39
C PHE A 220 1.98 -4.72 3.27
N ALA A 221 1.98 -4.43 4.57
CA ALA A 221 2.90 -5.08 5.49
C ALA A 221 2.73 -6.62 5.46
N GLY A 222 3.73 -7.34 4.94
CA GLY A 222 3.70 -8.80 4.81
C GLY A 222 2.82 -9.35 3.68
N SER A 223 2.28 -8.50 2.80
CA SER A 223 1.38 -8.92 1.71
C SER A 223 1.39 -7.96 0.51
N MET A 224 0.45 -8.09 -0.43
CA MET A 224 0.25 -7.17 -1.54
C MET A 224 -1.23 -7.01 -1.91
N GLY A 225 -1.56 -5.99 -2.70
CA GLY A 225 -2.90 -5.84 -3.26
C GLY A 225 -3.30 -7.02 -4.14
N GLY A 226 -4.55 -7.47 -4.00
CA GLY A 226 -5.08 -8.53 -4.84
C GLY A 226 -5.11 -8.10 -6.31
N ALA A 227 -4.58 -8.92 -7.21
CA ALA A 227 -4.48 -8.61 -8.63
C ALA A 227 -4.87 -9.82 -9.50
N PRO A 228 -6.12 -10.34 -9.43
CA PRO A 228 -6.50 -11.62 -10.06
C PRO A 228 -6.27 -11.67 -11.57
N LYS A 229 -6.31 -10.52 -12.28
CA LYS A 229 -6.08 -10.44 -13.73
C LYS A 229 -4.64 -10.06 -14.10
N HIS A 230 -3.93 -9.37 -13.20
CA HIS A 230 -2.63 -8.75 -13.47
C HIS A 230 -1.56 -9.19 -12.48
N PHE A 231 -1.71 -10.37 -11.86
CA PHE A 231 -0.88 -10.82 -10.74
C PHE A 231 0.62 -10.78 -11.01
N LYS A 232 1.05 -11.26 -12.18
CA LYS A 232 2.46 -11.23 -12.59
C LYS A 232 2.98 -9.79 -12.72
N LEU A 233 2.19 -8.91 -13.35
CA LEU A 233 2.53 -7.49 -13.51
C LEU A 233 2.60 -6.79 -12.15
N ALA A 234 1.64 -7.06 -11.26
CA ALA A 234 1.61 -6.50 -9.91
C ALA A 234 2.89 -6.86 -9.14
N ARG A 235 3.29 -8.15 -9.14
CA ARG A 235 4.54 -8.58 -8.49
C ARG A 235 5.76 -7.93 -9.12
N GLU A 236 5.85 -7.91 -10.45
CA GLU A 236 6.94 -7.27 -11.18
C GLU A 236 7.06 -5.78 -10.83
N LYS A 237 5.94 -5.06 -10.74
CA LYS A 237 5.89 -3.63 -10.44
C LYS A 237 6.19 -3.31 -8.99
N VAL A 238 5.67 -4.08 -8.03
CA VAL A 238 6.07 -3.94 -6.63
C VAL A 238 7.58 -4.16 -6.48
N GLN A 239 8.14 -5.18 -7.14
CA GLN A 239 9.57 -5.46 -7.04
C GLN A 239 10.43 -4.36 -7.69
N SER A 240 10.10 -3.93 -8.90
CA SER A 240 10.91 -2.99 -9.68
C SER A 240 10.75 -1.53 -9.26
N GLU A 241 9.58 -1.13 -8.76
CA GLU A 241 9.26 0.27 -8.47
C GLU A 241 9.25 0.59 -6.97
N ILE A 242 8.99 -0.39 -6.10
CA ILE A 242 8.88 -0.17 -4.65
C ILE A 242 10.04 -0.84 -3.92
N LEU A 243 10.21 -2.15 -4.06
CA LEU A 243 11.23 -2.90 -3.33
C LEU A 243 12.66 -2.72 -3.89
N SER A 244 12.80 -1.96 -4.97
CA SER A 244 14.09 -1.48 -5.50
C SER A 244 14.59 -0.20 -4.81
N LEU A 245 13.74 0.44 -3.99
CA LEU A 245 14.14 1.60 -3.19
C LEU A 245 15.12 1.17 -2.07
N PRO A 246 15.86 2.12 -1.47
CA PRO A 246 16.72 1.83 -0.31
C PRO A 246 15.94 1.13 0.81
N MET A 247 16.59 0.21 1.52
CA MET A 247 15.95 -0.64 2.55
C MET A 247 15.28 0.15 3.66
N GLU A 248 15.82 1.32 4.00
CA GLU A 248 15.29 2.23 5.02
C GLU A 248 14.08 3.06 4.55
N THR A 249 13.68 2.95 3.28
CA THR A 249 12.52 3.67 2.75
C THR A 249 11.26 3.22 3.46
N ILE A 250 10.56 4.16 4.06
CA ILE A 250 9.27 3.94 4.71
C ILE A 250 8.19 3.73 3.65
N LEU A 251 7.39 2.69 3.80
CA LEU A 251 6.24 2.39 2.96
C LEU A 251 4.95 2.73 3.71
N CYS A 252 4.12 3.55 3.09
CA CYS A 252 2.85 4.04 3.58
C CYS A 252 1.70 3.45 2.74
N PRO A 253 1.14 2.29 3.13
CA PRO A 253 0.10 1.60 2.39
C PRO A 253 -1.28 2.24 2.55
N GLY A 254 -2.20 1.90 1.65
CA GLY A 254 -3.62 2.24 1.76
C GLY A 254 -4.31 1.57 2.96
N HIS A 255 -3.85 0.39 3.34
CA HIS A 255 -4.43 -0.42 4.41
C HIS A 255 -3.35 -1.07 5.26
N GLY A 256 -3.66 -1.32 6.52
CA GLY A 256 -2.74 -1.91 7.49
C GLY A 256 -1.56 -1.00 7.86
N PRO A 257 -0.59 -1.53 8.62
CA PRO A 257 0.44 -0.71 9.23
C PRO A 257 1.52 -0.30 8.22
N THR A 258 2.13 0.86 8.46
CA THR A 258 3.35 1.27 7.76
C THR A 258 4.49 0.29 8.00
N THR A 259 5.33 0.09 7.00
CA THR A 259 6.47 -0.84 7.00
C THR A 259 7.67 -0.16 6.34
N THR A 260 8.75 -0.89 6.09
CA THR A 260 9.91 -0.43 5.31
C THR A 260 10.23 -1.41 4.19
N VAL A 261 10.96 -0.95 3.17
CA VAL A 261 11.43 -1.84 2.10
C VAL A 261 12.22 -3.02 2.68
N GLY A 262 13.09 -2.78 3.65
CA GLY A 262 13.88 -3.82 4.30
C GLY A 262 13.03 -4.82 5.09
N GLU A 263 11.99 -4.36 5.80
CA GLU A 263 11.03 -5.24 6.46
C GLU A 263 10.30 -6.13 5.44
N GLU A 264 9.80 -5.56 4.34
CA GLU A 264 9.11 -6.32 3.30
C GLU A 264 10.02 -7.28 2.55
N GLN A 265 11.26 -6.87 2.22
CA GLN A 265 12.24 -7.78 1.62
C GLN A 265 12.49 -9.02 2.49
N ASN A 266 12.43 -8.89 3.82
CA ASN A 266 12.65 -9.99 4.75
C ASN A 266 11.40 -10.81 5.07
N ALA A 267 10.22 -10.18 5.14
CA ALA A 267 9.01 -10.80 5.68
C ALA A 267 7.90 -11.05 4.66
N ASN A 268 7.88 -10.37 3.52
CA ASN A 268 6.79 -10.49 2.55
C ASN A 268 6.88 -11.79 1.74
N PRO A 269 5.90 -12.71 1.83
CA PRO A 269 5.98 -14.02 1.18
C PRO A 269 5.96 -13.98 -0.34
N PHE A 270 5.49 -12.88 -0.96
CA PHE A 270 5.38 -12.76 -2.42
C PHE A 270 6.73 -12.52 -3.12
N PHE A 271 7.80 -12.22 -2.40
CA PHE A 271 9.07 -11.79 -3.00
C PHE A 271 10.28 -12.54 -2.42
N GLU A 272 11.23 -12.89 -3.30
CA GLU A 272 12.52 -13.49 -2.95
C GLU A 272 13.62 -12.41 -3.03
N PHE A 273 14.44 -12.32 -1.99
CA PHE A 273 15.60 -11.42 -1.87
C PHE A 273 16.73 -12.16 -1.14
#